data_AF-A0A4P6JHT0-F1
#
_entry.id   AF-A0A4P6JHT0-F1
#
_cell.length_a   1.000
_cell.length_b   1.000
_cell.length_c   1.000
_cell.angle_alpha   90.00
_cell.angle_beta   90.00
_cell.angle_gamma   90.00
#
_symmetry.space_group_name_H-M   'P 1'
#
loop_
_entity.id
_entity.type
_entity.pdbx_description
1 polymer ?
#
loop_
_entity_poly.entity_id
_entity_poly.type
_entity_poly.pdbx_seq_one_letter_code
_entity_poly.pdbx_strand_id
1 'polypeptide(L)'
;MVTLVLLTRGERGTQDARLEPELKDIRAQEARNSAALLGVSRLIQEDFGDGALAAKRAELTKFMSTLLAEEQPDLLITYDLAGFYGHPDHIICSEVVTDLQRNRFQTIPLWYVTFPAIVLARARMPEHMATHPYSQNQQALPTRKIFIGTSVFPKIRSWYAYKSQRASLTKGLRKLLPIWFFLSMVLFEYFAEVN
;
A
#
# COMPACT_ATOMS: atom_id res chain seq x y z
N MET A 1 -0.56 1.73 19.12
CA MET A 1 0.77 1.58 18.48
C MET A 1 0.55 1.25 17.01
N VAL A 2 1.43 1.63 16.09
CA VAL A 2 1.30 1.28 14.66
C VAL A 2 2.54 0.55 14.18
N THR A 3 2.35 -0.65 13.64
CA THR A 3 3.39 -1.43 12.95
C THR A 3 3.15 -1.35 11.45
N LEU A 4 4.14 -0.86 10.70
CA LEU A 4 4.13 -0.83 9.23
C LEU A 4 5.02 -1.95 8.70
N VAL A 5 4.47 -2.79 7.82
CA VAL A 5 5.19 -3.89 7.18
C VAL A 5 5.33 -3.59 5.71
N LEU A 6 6.57 -3.51 5.22
CA LEU A 6 6.90 -3.38 3.81
C LEU A 6 7.54 -4.69 3.36
N LEU A 7 6.91 -5.37 2.40
CA LEU A 7 7.31 -6.72 1.98
C LEU A 7 8.48 -6.73 0.98
N THR A 8 8.69 -5.61 0.30
CA THR A 8 9.74 -5.45 -0.71
C THR A 8 10.45 -4.11 -0.49
N ARG A 9 11.61 -3.94 -1.13
CA ARG A 9 12.39 -2.70 -1.07
C ARG A 9 12.23 -1.82 -2.31
N GLY A 10 11.32 -2.20 -3.21
CA GLY A 10 10.97 -1.42 -4.40
C GLY A 10 12.12 -1.28 -5.40
N GLU A 11 13.03 -2.24 -5.50
CA GLU A 11 14.25 -2.14 -6.30
C GLU A 11 14.02 -2.10 -7.82
N ARG A 12 12.81 -2.40 -8.31
CA ARG A 12 12.49 -2.36 -9.77
C ARG A 12 11.94 -1.03 -10.22
N GLY A 13 11.34 -0.25 -9.32
CA GLY A 13 10.77 1.05 -9.66
C GLY A 13 9.62 0.98 -10.66
N THR A 14 9.76 1.60 -11.84
CA THR A 14 8.82 1.44 -12.96
C THR A 14 9.23 0.24 -13.81
N GLN A 15 8.29 -0.44 -14.47
CA GLN A 15 8.58 -1.65 -15.28
C GLN A 15 9.76 -1.50 -16.26
N ASP A 16 10.04 -0.29 -16.74
CA ASP A 16 11.12 0.03 -17.69
C ASP A 16 12.40 0.60 -17.05
N ALA A 17 12.48 0.71 -15.71
CA ALA A 17 13.66 1.29 -15.06
C ALA A 17 14.82 0.29 -15.04
N ARG A 18 16.04 0.80 -15.29
CA ARG A 18 17.26 0.00 -15.06
C ARG A 18 17.35 -0.35 -13.58
N LEU A 19 17.68 -1.60 -13.29
CA LEU A 19 18.00 -2.03 -11.93
C LEU A 19 19.25 -1.28 -11.47
N GLU A 20 19.04 -0.28 -10.63
CA GLU A 20 20.12 0.44 -9.95
C GLU A 20 20.31 -0.22 -8.58
N PRO A 21 21.47 -0.87 -8.31
CA PRO A 21 21.69 -1.59 -7.07
C PRO A 21 21.48 -0.72 -5.81
N GLU A 22 21.82 0.57 -5.91
CA GLU A 22 21.68 1.55 -4.83
C GLU A 22 20.23 1.97 -4.57
N LEU A 23 19.32 1.80 -5.55
CA LEU A 23 17.93 2.25 -5.45
C LEU A 23 17.20 1.56 -4.30
N LYS A 24 17.55 0.31 -4.04
CA LYS A 24 17.04 -0.50 -2.93
C LYS A 24 17.34 0.15 -1.59
N ASP A 25 18.59 0.53 -1.36
CA ASP A 25 19.03 1.12 -0.09
C ASP A 25 18.51 2.55 0.07
N ILE A 26 18.46 3.31 -1.03
CA ILE A 26 17.84 4.64 -1.06
C ILE A 26 16.38 4.54 -0.63
N ARG A 27 15.58 3.66 -1.26
CA ARG A 27 14.15 3.51 -0.94
C ARG A 27 13.91 2.97 0.46
N ALA A 28 14.76 2.07 0.96
CA ALA A 28 14.70 1.61 2.33
C ALA A 28 14.93 2.76 3.32
N GLN A 29 15.86 3.68 3.02
CA GLN A 29 16.08 4.86 3.85
C GLN A 29 14.94 5.88 3.73
N GLU A 30 14.40 6.10 2.54
CA GLU A 30 13.22 6.94 2.33
C GLU A 30 12.00 6.41 3.11
N ALA A 31 11.81 5.09 3.13
CA ALA A 31 10.76 4.43 3.90
C ALA A 31 10.94 4.61 5.41
N ARG A 32 12.17 4.48 5.95
CA ARG A 32 12.46 4.78 7.37
C ARG A 32 12.11 6.22 7.72
N ASN A 33 12.52 7.16 6.87
CA ASN A 33 12.25 8.58 7.08
C ASN A 33 10.75 8.88 7.04
N SER A 34 10.04 8.30 6.06
CA SER A 34 8.58 8.39 5.92
C SER A 34 7.85 7.85 7.15
N ALA A 35 8.22 6.65 7.60
CA ALA A 35 7.63 6.00 8.78
C ALA A 35 7.83 6.86 10.05
N ALA A 36 9.03 7.42 10.24
CA ALA A 36 9.31 8.33 11.36
C ALA A 36 8.44 9.60 11.30
N LEU A 37 8.28 10.20 10.12
CA LEU A 37 7.43 11.40 9.92
C LEU A 37 5.96 11.12 10.20
N LEU A 38 5.49 9.90 9.93
CA LEU A 38 4.12 9.45 10.18
C LEU A 38 3.87 9.01 11.63
N GLY A 39 4.92 8.91 12.45
CA GLY A 39 4.79 8.41 13.83
C GLY A 39 4.56 6.89 13.91
N VAL A 40 5.00 6.13 12.90
CA VAL A 40 4.99 4.66 12.94
C VAL A 40 5.88 4.19 14.08
N SER A 41 5.35 3.31 14.93
CA SER A 41 6.03 2.83 16.14
C SER A 41 7.03 1.72 15.82
N ARG A 42 6.71 0.83 14.88
CA ARG A 42 7.59 -0.24 14.42
C ARG A 42 7.53 -0.33 12.89
N LEU A 43 8.68 -0.27 12.25
CA LEU A 43 8.80 -0.48 10.81
C LEU A 43 9.51 -1.81 10.56
N ILE A 44 8.84 -2.72 9.86
CA ILE A 44 9.40 -3.99 9.40
C ILE A 44 9.59 -3.88 7.88
N GLN A 45 10.82 -4.10 7.43
CA GLN A 45 11.20 -4.00 6.02
C GLN A 45 11.83 -5.31 5.55
N GLU A 46 11.04 -6.08 4.82
CA GLU A 46 11.44 -7.33 4.22
C GLU A 46 11.97 -7.13 2.80
N ASP A 47 12.47 -8.23 2.24
CA ASP A 47 13.15 -8.25 0.95
C ASP A 47 12.70 -9.48 0.14
N PHE A 48 11.38 -9.66 0.05
CA PHE A 48 10.81 -10.72 -0.78
C PHE A 48 11.07 -10.50 -2.28
N GLY A 49 11.50 -9.30 -2.68
CA GLY A 49 11.79 -8.92 -4.04
C GLY A 49 10.58 -8.27 -4.73
N ASP A 50 10.81 -7.11 -5.33
CA ASP A 50 9.79 -6.33 -6.03
C ASP A 50 9.26 -7.09 -7.27
N GLY A 51 7.94 -7.27 -7.34
CA GLY A 51 7.26 -8.09 -8.34
C GLY A 51 7.47 -9.61 -8.19
N ALA A 52 7.96 -10.08 -7.05
CA ALA A 52 8.27 -11.49 -6.81
C ALA A 52 7.39 -12.16 -5.74
N LEU A 53 6.42 -11.45 -5.14
CA LEU A 53 5.62 -11.99 -4.04
C LEU A 53 4.84 -13.25 -4.45
N ALA A 54 4.34 -13.31 -5.68
CA ALA A 54 3.63 -14.49 -6.20
C ALA A 54 4.49 -15.76 -6.14
N ALA A 55 5.76 -15.66 -6.55
CA ALA A 55 6.69 -16.79 -6.54
C ALA A 55 7.08 -17.21 -5.10
N LYS A 56 6.99 -16.28 -4.14
CA LYS A 56 7.33 -16.51 -2.73
C LYS A 56 6.12 -16.62 -1.81
N ARG A 57 4.93 -16.91 -2.35
CA ARG A 57 3.67 -16.91 -1.60
C ARG A 57 3.73 -17.76 -0.33
N ALA A 58 4.30 -18.97 -0.40
CA ALA A 58 4.40 -19.86 0.76
C ALA A 58 5.29 -19.27 1.89
N GLU A 59 6.42 -18.68 1.53
CA GLU A 59 7.31 -18.00 2.48
C GLU A 59 6.63 -16.78 3.09
N LEU A 60 5.95 -15.98 2.26
CA LEU A 60 5.18 -14.82 2.68
C LEU A 60 4.06 -15.21 3.65
N THR A 61 3.28 -16.25 3.37
CA THR A 61 2.23 -16.75 4.26
C THR A 61 2.80 -17.18 5.61
N LYS A 62 3.93 -17.89 5.62
CA LYS A 62 4.59 -18.30 6.87
C LYS A 62 5.08 -17.09 7.68
N PHE A 63 5.71 -16.13 7.01
CA PHE A 63 6.18 -14.88 7.62
C PHE A 63 5.01 -14.10 8.23
N MET A 64 3.98 -13.79 7.44
CA MET A 64 2.81 -13.04 7.90
C MET A 64 2.09 -13.75 9.04
N SER A 65 1.94 -15.08 8.96
CA SER A 65 1.30 -15.84 10.04
C SER A 65 2.08 -15.78 11.35
N THR A 66 3.41 -15.75 11.28
CA THR A 66 4.27 -15.63 12.47
C THR A 66 4.16 -14.22 13.04
N LEU A 67 4.28 -13.21 12.17
CA LEU A 67 4.20 -11.81 12.56
C LEU A 67 2.86 -11.46 13.22
N LEU A 68 1.74 -11.92 12.65
CA LEU A 68 0.41 -11.66 13.23
C LEU A 68 0.22 -12.30 14.60
N ALA A 69 0.81 -13.47 14.83
CA ALA A 69 0.76 -14.14 16.12
C ALA A 69 1.60 -13.42 17.20
N GLU A 70 2.70 -12.79 16.78
CA GLU A 70 3.58 -11.99 17.66
C GLU A 70 3.01 -10.59 17.94
N GLU A 71 2.54 -9.88 16.92
CA GLU A 71 2.06 -8.51 17.04
C GLU A 71 0.68 -8.40 17.66
N GLN A 72 -0.17 -9.42 17.49
CA GLN A 72 -1.57 -9.44 17.97
C GLN A 72 -2.32 -8.11 17.73
N PRO A 73 -2.39 -7.63 16.48
CA PRO A 73 -2.95 -6.31 16.19
C PRO A 73 -4.47 -6.28 16.44
N ASP A 74 -4.97 -5.13 16.88
CA ASP A 74 -6.41 -4.88 17.04
C ASP A 74 -7.12 -4.58 15.70
N LEU A 75 -6.35 -4.31 14.64
CA LEU A 75 -6.86 -3.99 13.30
C LEU A 75 -5.80 -4.31 12.24
N LEU A 76 -6.20 -4.98 11.16
CA LEU A 76 -5.40 -5.16 9.96
C LEU A 76 -5.84 -4.20 8.85
N ILE A 77 -4.86 -3.60 8.19
CA ILE A 77 -5.07 -2.76 7.01
C ILE A 77 -4.19 -3.28 5.89
N THR A 78 -4.78 -3.58 4.74
CA THR A 78 -4.08 -3.98 3.51
C THR A 78 -4.79 -3.43 2.27
N TYR A 79 -4.35 -3.78 1.06
CA TYR A 79 -5.07 -3.42 -0.16
C TYR A 79 -6.35 -4.26 -0.30
N ASP A 80 -7.25 -3.89 -1.20
CA ASP A 80 -8.30 -4.82 -1.60
C ASP A 80 -7.74 -5.96 -2.46
N LEU A 81 -8.60 -6.93 -2.78
CA LEU A 81 -8.21 -8.08 -3.59
C LEU A 81 -7.97 -7.72 -5.07
N ALA A 82 -8.35 -6.51 -5.50
CA ALA A 82 -7.92 -5.92 -6.78
C ALA A 82 -6.53 -5.26 -6.69
N GLY A 83 -5.86 -5.30 -5.53
CA GLY A 83 -4.53 -4.74 -5.32
C GLY A 83 -4.49 -3.21 -5.37
N PHE A 84 -5.59 -2.54 -5.03
CA PHE A 84 -5.83 -1.09 -5.06
C PHE A 84 -5.80 -0.47 -6.46
N TYR A 85 -4.68 -0.61 -7.19
CA TYR A 85 -4.52 -0.23 -8.59
C TYR A 85 -4.07 -1.39 -9.48
N GLY A 86 -4.15 -2.65 -9.03
CA GLY A 86 -3.86 -3.83 -9.86
C GLY A 86 -2.40 -4.28 -9.89
N HIS A 87 -1.56 -3.84 -8.94
CA HIS A 87 -0.18 -4.33 -8.87
C HIS A 87 -0.15 -5.79 -8.39
N PRO A 88 0.56 -6.71 -9.07
CA PRO A 88 0.61 -8.13 -8.67
C PRO A 88 1.02 -8.35 -7.22
N ASP A 89 2.04 -7.64 -6.73
CA ASP A 89 2.44 -7.76 -5.31
C ASP A 89 1.35 -7.28 -4.34
N HIS A 90 0.57 -6.26 -4.72
CA HIS A 90 -0.52 -5.80 -3.86
C HIS A 90 -1.62 -6.86 -3.77
N ILE A 91 -1.96 -7.49 -4.90
CA ILE A 91 -2.94 -8.58 -4.96
C ILE A 91 -2.47 -9.74 -4.07
N ILE A 92 -1.23 -10.21 -4.24
CA ILE A 92 -0.70 -11.33 -3.45
C ILE A 92 -0.62 -10.99 -1.96
N CYS A 93 -0.21 -9.77 -1.61
CA CYS A 93 -0.22 -9.29 -0.23
C CYS A 93 -1.63 -9.36 0.37
N SER A 94 -2.63 -8.80 -0.33
CA SER A 94 -4.03 -8.83 0.11
C SER A 94 -4.56 -10.24 0.25
N GLU A 95 -4.33 -11.12 -0.73
CA GLU A 95 -4.78 -12.50 -0.67
C GLU A 95 -4.23 -13.22 0.56
N VAL A 96 -2.92 -13.10 0.83
CA VAL A 96 -2.30 -13.77 1.98
C VAL A 96 -2.82 -13.21 3.29
N VAL A 97 -2.94 -11.89 3.43
CA VAL A 97 -3.46 -11.26 4.66
C VAL A 97 -4.92 -11.66 4.88
N THR A 98 -5.75 -11.60 3.85
CA THR A 98 -7.17 -11.96 3.93
C THR A 98 -7.37 -13.44 4.24
N ASP A 99 -6.59 -14.33 3.63
CA ASP A 99 -6.66 -15.77 3.91
C ASP A 99 -6.28 -16.08 5.37
N LEU A 100 -5.19 -15.48 5.86
CA LEU A 100 -4.77 -15.64 7.26
C LEU A 100 -5.81 -15.08 8.24
N GLN A 101 -6.39 -13.91 7.95
CA GLN A 101 -7.42 -13.33 8.79
C GLN A 101 -8.67 -14.23 8.83
N ARG A 102 -9.15 -14.71 7.69
CA ARG A 102 -10.35 -15.58 7.62
C ARG A 102 -10.16 -16.96 8.23
N ASN A 103 -8.98 -17.56 8.10
CA ASN A 103 -8.77 -18.95 8.50
C ASN A 103 -8.11 -19.11 9.87
N ARG A 104 -7.39 -18.09 10.36
CA ARG A 104 -6.58 -18.21 11.59
C ARG A 104 -6.75 -17.05 12.57
N PHE A 105 -7.03 -15.82 12.10
CA PHE A 105 -7.09 -14.63 12.95
C PHE A 105 -8.44 -13.90 12.83
N GLN A 106 -9.54 -14.67 12.85
CA GLN A 106 -10.91 -14.20 12.56
C GLN A 106 -11.40 -13.10 13.50
N THR A 107 -10.84 -13.04 14.71
CA THR A 107 -11.19 -12.02 15.70
C THR A 107 -10.59 -10.65 15.40
N ILE A 108 -9.59 -10.58 14.51
CA ILE A 108 -8.95 -9.33 14.13
C ILE A 108 -9.75 -8.71 12.96
N PRO A 109 -10.31 -7.51 13.12
CA PRO A 109 -10.94 -6.78 12.02
C PRO A 109 -9.96 -6.53 10.88
N LEU A 110 -10.45 -6.60 9.64
CA LEU A 110 -9.67 -6.34 8.43
C LEU A 110 -10.31 -5.23 7.61
N TRP A 111 -9.55 -4.18 7.32
CA TRP A 111 -9.96 -3.08 6.46
C TRP A 111 -9.08 -3.02 5.20
N TYR A 112 -9.73 -2.95 4.04
CA TYR A 112 -9.05 -2.65 2.79
C TYR A 112 -8.96 -1.14 2.58
N VAL A 113 -7.78 -0.61 2.25
CA VAL A 113 -7.66 0.76 1.74
C VAL A 113 -8.31 0.85 0.36
N THR A 114 -9.11 1.88 0.13
CA THR A 114 -9.82 2.08 -1.14
C THR A 114 -9.90 3.56 -1.51
N PHE A 115 -10.39 3.84 -2.72
CA PHE A 115 -10.68 5.19 -3.18
C PHE A 115 -12.11 5.61 -2.83
N PRO A 116 -12.41 6.92 -2.85
CA PRO A 116 -13.79 7.40 -2.79
C PRO A 116 -14.64 6.76 -3.90
N ALA A 117 -15.90 6.43 -3.61
CA ALA A 117 -16.81 5.81 -4.60
C ALA A 117 -16.92 6.60 -5.92
N ILE A 118 -16.85 7.93 -5.87
CA ILE A 118 -16.87 8.79 -7.07
C ILE A 118 -15.61 8.66 -7.93
N VAL A 119 -14.47 8.37 -7.31
CA VAL A 119 -13.21 8.11 -8.02
C VAL A 119 -13.29 6.74 -8.67
N LEU A 120 -13.75 5.72 -7.95
CA LEU A 120 -13.95 4.36 -8.47
C LEU A 120 -14.90 4.33 -9.67
N ALA A 121 -16.01 5.06 -9.61
CA ALA A 121 -16.98 5.14 -10.71
C ALA A 121 -16.42 5.82 -11.98
N ARG A 122 -15.35 6.60 -11.87
CA ARG A 122 -14.75 7.36 -12.98
C ARG A 122 -13.42 6.78 -13.46
N ALA A 123 -12.74 6.01 -12.62
CA ALA A 123 -11.47 5.39 -12.96
C ALA A 123 -11.71 4.21 -13.90
N ARG A 124 -11.05 4.21 -15.06
CA ARG A 124 -10.87 3.00 -15.87
C ARG A 124 -9.49 2.44 -15.54
N MET A 125 -9.44 1.19 -15.07
CA MET A 125 -8.16 0.52 -14.83
C MET A 125 -7.39 0.43 -16.16
N PRO A 126 -6.09 0.79 -16.19
CA PRO A 126 -5.29 0.70 -17.42
C PRO A 126 -5.26 -0.73 -17.96
N GLU A 127 -5.42 -0.91 -19.28
CA GLU A 127 -5.52 -2.24 -19.92
C GLU A 127 -4.34 -3.18 -19.61
N HIS A 128 -3.12 -2.65 -19.47
CA HIS A 128 -1.93 -3.45 -19.11
C HIS A 128 -1.96 -3.99 -17.67
N MET A 129 -2.84 -3.46 -16.81
CA MET A 129 -3.10 -3.93 -15.44
C MET A 129 -4.29 -4.89 -15.37
N ALA A 130 -5.02 -5.10 -16.48
CA ALA A 130 -6.10 -6.09 -16.60
C ALA A 130 -5.58 -7.51 -16.90
N THR A 131 -4.26 -7.71 -16.89
CA THR A 131 -3.60 -8.98 -17.20
C THR A 131 -3.73 -10.01 -16.08
N HIS A 132 -3.98 -9.59 -14.84
CA HIS A 132 -4.35 -10.52 -13.78
C HIS A 132 -5.85 -10.87 -13.90
N PRO A 133 -6.24 -12.17 -13.92
CA PRO A 133 -7.63 -12.61 -14.14
C PRO A 133 -8.66 -12.03 -13.15
N TYR A 134 -8.23 -11.39 -12.06
CA TYR A 134 -9.05 -11.01 -10.91
C TYR A 134 -9.33 -9.50 -10.77
N SER A 135 -8.81 -8.68 -11.69
CA SER A 135 -8.55 -7.25 -11.43
C SER A 135 -9.77 -6.30 -11.42
N GLN A 136 -10.93 -6.68 -11.96
CA GLN A 136 -12.08 -5.76 -12.09
C GLN A 136 -13.25 -6.07 -11.15
N ASN A 137 -13.44 -7.33 -10.73
CA ASN A 137 -14.61 -7.74 -9.93
C ASN A 137 -14.34 -7.82 -8.42
N GLN A 138 -13.15 -7.43 -7.97
CA GLN A 138 -12.74 -7.56 -6.57
C GLN A 138 -12.38 -6.22 -5.91
N GLN A 139 -12.65 -5.10 -6.60
CA GLN A 139 -12.42 -3.78 -6.05
C GLN A 139 -13.45 -3.47 -4.95
N ALA A 140 -12.97 -3.07 -3.78
CA ALA A 140 -13.83 -2.87 -2.62
C ALA A 140 -14.41 -1.44 -2.60
N LEU A 141 -15.73 -1.34 -2.41
CA LEU A 141 -16.40 -0.05 -2.20
C LEU A 141 -16.20 0.43 -0.76
N PRO A 142 -15.98 1.73 -0.53
CA PRO A 142 -15.74 2.24 0.82
C PRO A 142 -16.97 2.09 1.71
N THR A 143 -16.80 1.48 2.88
CA THR A 143 -17.80 1.42 3.96
C THR A 143 -17.43 2.34 5.14
N ARG A 144 -16.17 2.78 5.19
CA ARG A 144 -15.62 3.69 6.21
C ARG A 144 -14.94 4.89 5.55
N LYS A 145 -15.08 6.05 6.18
CA LYS A 145 -14.44 7.31 5.78
C LYS A 145 -13.86 7.98 7.03
N ILE A 146 -12.55 8.13 7.08
CA ILE A 146 -11.82 8.66 8.23
C ILE A 146 -11.33 10.06 7.91
N PHE A 147 -11.69 11.05 8.72
CA PHE A 147 -11.13 12.39 8.63
C PHE A 147 -9.74 12.41 9.26
N ILE A 148 -8.72 12.81 8.49
CA ILE A 148 -7.33 12.82 8.98
C ILE A 148 -6.91 14.17 9.57
N GLY A 149 -7.70 15.23 9.39
CA GLY A 149 -7.46 16.54 9.99
C GLY A 149 -6.03 17.05 9.79
N THR A 150 -5.36 17.40 10.90
CA THR A 150 -3.97 17.90 10.90
C THR A 150 -2.94 16.82 10.53
N SER A 151 -3.30 15.53 10.53
CA SER A 151 -2.42 14.45 10.06
C SER A 151 -2.12 14.55 8.56
N VAL A 152 -2.78 15.46 7.83
CA VAL A 152 -2.39 15.82 6.46
C VAL A 152 -0.97 16.42 6.39
N PHE A 153 -0.49 17.10 7.44
CA PHE A 153 0.86 17.67 7.47
C PHE A 153 1.97 16.60 7.49
N PRO A 154 1.98 15.61 8.42
CA PRO A 154 2.94 14.51 8.37
C PRO A 154 2.80 13.69 7.08
N LYS A 155 1.58 13.51 6.54
CA LYS A 155 1.35 12.85 5.24
C LYS A 155 2.01 13.58 4.07
N ILE A 156 1.91 14.92 4.01
CA ILE A 156 2.60 15.72 3.00
C ILE A 156 4.11 15.56 3.16
N ARG A 157 4.63 15.68 4.39
CA ARG A 157 6.07 15.54 4.66
C ARG A 157 6.59 14.16 4.27
N SER A 158 5.87 13.08 4.61
CA SER A 158 6.24 11.72 4.28
C SER A 158 6.23 11.47 2.77
N TRP A 159 5.26 12.06 2.04
CA TRP A 159 5.24 12.02 0.58
C TRP A 159 6.52 12.61 -0.04
N TYR A 160 7.00 13.76 0.48
CA TYR A 160 8.24 14.39 0.02
C TYR A 160 9.52 13.64 0.46
N ALA A 161 9.43 12.73 1.42
CA ALA A 161 10.56 11.89 1.82
C ALA A 161 10.95 10.89 0.72
N TYR A 162 9.99 10.44 -0.11
CA TYR A 162 10.23 9.53 -1.24
C TYR A 162 10.73 10.25 -2.49
N LYS A 163 11.92 10.84 -2.42
CA LYS A 163 12.51 11.62 -3.53
C LYS A 163 12.67 10.79 -4.80
N SER A 164 13.10 9.52 -4.65
CA SER A 164 13.26 8.57 -5.75
C SER A 164 11.94 8.26 -6.47
N GLN A 165 10.79 8.37 -5.78
CA GLN A 165 9.47 8.07 -6.34
C GLN A 165 8.77 9.26 -6.98
N ARG A 166 9.24 10.48 -6.73
CA ARG A 166 8.53 11.72 -7.14
C ARG A 166 8.24 11.77 -8.64
N ALA A 167 9.16 11.32 -9.49
CA ALA A 167 8.94 11.33 -10.93
C ALA A 167 7.76 10.43 -11.35
N SER A 168 7.65 9.25 -10.74
CA SER A 168 6.53 8.32 -10.95
C SER A 168 5.22 8.88 -10.38
N LEU A 169 5.26 9.39 -9.15
CA LEU A 169 4.08 9.92 -8.44
C LEU A 169 3.50 11.20 -9.05
N THR A 170 4.26 11.91 -9.89
CA THR A 170 3.83 13.14 -10.56
C THR A 170 3.53 12.95 -12.04
N LYS A 171 3.69 11.73 -12.56
CA LYS A 171 3.42 11.39 -13.95
C LYS A 171 1.93 11.62 -14.25
N GLY A 172 1.65 12.48 -15.23
CA GLY A 172 0.28 12.80 -15.65
C GLY A 172 -0.42 13.93 -14.86
N LEU A 173 0.18 14.45 -13.78
CA LEU A 173 -0.36 15.63 -13.09
C LEU A 173 -0.04 16.91 -13.89
N ARG A 174 -1.06 17.71 -14.21
CA ARG A 174 -0.87 19.05 -14.79
C ARG A 174 -0.23 19.97 -13.74
N LYS A 175 0.94 20.53 -14.04
CA LYS A 175 1.80 21.35 -13.16
C LYS A 175 1.24 22.75 -12.81
N LEU A 176 -0.08 22.91 -12.71
CA LEU A 176 -0.71 24.23 -12.45
C LEU A 176 -0.54 24.67 -11.00
N LEU A 177 -0.52 23.73 -10.04
CA LEU A 177 -0.34 24.00 -8.62
C LEU A 177 0.66 23.02 -8.00
N PRO A 178 1.34 23.39 -6.89
CA PRO A 178 2.23 22.49 -6.17
C PRO A 178 1.50 21.24 -5.64
N ILE A 179 2.18 20.09 -5.61
CA ILE A 179 1.58 18.82 -5.15
C ILE A 179 1.08 18.88 -3.71
N TRP A 180 1.81 19.58 -2.82
CA TRP A 180 1.37 19.78 -1.44
C TRP A 180 -0.02 20.41 -1.34
N PHE A 181 -0.40 21.28 -2.28
CA PHE A 181 -1.72 21.92 -2.30
C PHE A 181 -2.81 20.86 -2.53
N PHE A 182 -2.63 19.97 -3.51
CA PHE A 182 -3.57 18.89 -3.76
C PHE A 182 -3.62 17.90 -2.59
N LEU A 183 -2.46 17.51 -2.05
CA LEU A 183 -2.40 16.64 -0.88
C LEU A 183 -3.08 17.28 0.34
N SER A 184 -2.99 18.60 0.53
CA SER A 184 -3.66 19.30 1.63
C SER A 184 -5.19 19.27 1.55
N MET A 185 -5.75 19.05 0.36
CA MET A 185 -7.20 18.90 0.16
C MET A 185 -7.68 17.47 0.41
N VAL A 186 -6.78 16.48 0.50
CA VAL A 186 -7.13 15.08 0.80
C VAL A 186 -7.25 14.91 2.31
N LEU A 187 -8.35 15.44 2.85
CA LEU A 187 -8.64 15.43 4.30
C LEU A 187 -9.29 14.13 4.79
N PHE A 188 -9.57 13.19 3.88
CA PHE A 188 -10.21 11.93 4.23
C PHE A 188 -9.48 10.75 3.59
N GLU A 189 -9.43 9.64 4.34
CA GLU A 189 -9.03 8.33 3.86
C GLU A 189 -10.23 7.38 3.90
N TYR A 190 -10.25 6.42 2.97
CA TYR A 190 -11.42 5.59 2.70
C TYR A 190 -11.02 4.14 2.84
N PHE A 191 -11.87 3.37 3.54
CA PHE A 191 -11.63 1.97 3.81
C PHE A 191 -12.90 1.15 3.56
N ALA A 192 -12.73 -0.11 3.21
CA ALA A 192 -13.78 -1.11 3.16
C ALA A 192 -13.52 -2.14 4.25
N GLU A 193 -14.41 -2.20 5.23
CA GLU A 193 -14.38 -3.25 6.24
C GLU A 193 -14.79 -4.59 5.65
N VAL A 194 -13.98 -5.62 5.92
CA VAL A 194 -14.21 -6.99 5.48
C VAL A 194 -15.05 -7.69 6.55
N ASN A 195 -16.22 -8.17 6.13
CA ASN A 195 -17.08 -9.02 6.95
C ASN A 195 -16.61 -10.47 6.93
#